data_AF-A0A3C0KSG1-F1
#
_entry.id   AF-A0A3C0KSG1-F1
#
_cell.length_a   1.000
_cell.length_b   1.000
_cell.length_c   1.000
_cell.angle_alpha   90.00
_cell.angle_beta   90.00
_cell.angle_gamma   90.00
#
_symmetry.space_group_name_H-M   'P 1'
#
loop_
_entity.id
_entity.type
_entity.pdbx_description
1 polymer ?
#
loop_
_entity_poly.entity_id
_entity_poly.type
_entity_poly.pdbx_seq_one_letter_code
_entity_poly.pdbx_strand_id
1 'polypeptide(L)'
;MKRVLLCLVCVVFLCGCGSYYKVTDPASKSIYYTEDVDKLKNGAIKFKDVKTGGQVTLQSSEIKEIDSKEFKEGIKAEEKK
;
A
#
# COMPACT_ATOMS: atom_id res chain seq x y z
N MET A 1 12.73 27.20 -30.89
CA MET A 1 11.29 26.87 -30.88
C MET A 1 11.05 25.61 -31.70
N LYS A 2 10.92 24.44 -31.05
CA LYS A 2 10.45 23.18 -31.66
C LYS A 2 9.91 22.32 -30.51
N ARG A 3 8.61 22.06 -30.58
CA ARG A 3 7.81 21.30 -29.60
C ARG A 3 8.08 19.81 -29.80
N VAL A 4 8.56 19.12 -28.79
CA VAL A 4 8.54 17.64 -28.67
C VAL A 4 8.32 17.37 -27.17
N LEU A 5 7.09 17.34 -26.69
CA LEU A 5 6.27 16.12 -26.55
C LEU A 5 7.07 14.96 -25.95
N LEU A 6 7.06 14.85 -24.62
CA LEU A 6 7.29 13.57 -23.95
C LEU A 6 6.53 13.55 -22.62
N CYS A 7 5.20 13.39 -22.73
CA CYS A 7 4.37 12.87 -21.65
C CYS A 7 4.88 11.47 -21.30
N LEU A 8 5.84 11.36 -20.39
CA LEU A 8 6.25 10.09 -19.82
C LEU A 8 5.60 9.98 -18.44
N VAL A 9 4.27 9.87 -18.47
CA VAL A 9 3.51 9.32 -17.35
C VAL A 9 3.92 7.86 -17.29
N CYS A 10 4.95 7.56 -16.52
CA CYS A 10 5.25 6.22 -16.05
C CYS A 10 4.09 5.76 -15.16
N VAL A 11 2.98 5.35 -15.79
CA VAL A 11 2.02 4.47 -15.15
C VAL A 11 2.73 3.14 -15.02
N VAL A 12 3.45 2.97 -13.91
CA VAL A 12 3.96 1.66 -13.52
C VAL A 12 2.73 0.86 -13.10
N PHE A 13 2.08 0.25 -14.08
CA PHE A 13 1.19 -0.88 -13.88
C PHE A 13 2.10 -2.04 -13.46
N LEU A 14 2.48 -2.08 -12.19
CA LEU A 14 2.97 -3.31 -11.57
C LEU A 14 1.76 -4.24 -11.51
N CYS A 15 1.61 -5.07 -12.54
CA CYS A 15 0.75 -6.24 -12.46
C CYS A 15 1.21 -7.07 -11.26
N GLY A 16 0.45 -6.98 -10.17
CA GLY A 16 0.67 -7.68 -8.92
C GLY A 16 0.70 -9.19 -9.11
N CYS A 17 1.91 -9.74 -9.08
CA CYS A 17 2.18 -11.09 -8.63
C CYS A 17 2.88 -11.04 -7.25
N GLY A 18 2.55 -10.02 -6.44
CA GLY A 18 3.03 -9.85 -5.07
C GLY A 18 2.01 -10.37 -4.06
N SER A 19 2.48 -10.83 -2.91
CA SER A 19 1.65 -11.14 -1.76
C SER A 19 0.88 -9.89 -1.32
N TYR A 20 -0.37 -10.07 -0.87
CA TYR A 20 -1.19 -8.97 -0.38
C TYR A 20 -1.14 -8.92 1.14
N TYR A 21 -0.98 -7.73 1.70
CA TYR A 21 -0.85 -7.54 3.13
C TYR A 21 -1.92 -6.60 3.66
N LYS A 22 -2.51 -7.02 4.78
CA LYS A 22 -3.29 -6.19 5.67
C LYS A 22 -2.41 -5.76 6.84
N VAL A 23 -2.23 -4.47 7.00
CA VAL A 23 -1.44 -3.89 8.09
C VAL A 23 -2.39 -3.19 9.05
N THR A 24 -2.42 -3.64 10.29
CA THR A 24 -3.23 -3.00 11.34
C THR A 24 -2.30 -2.23 12.27
N ASP A 25 -2.58 -0.94 12.46
CA ASP A 25 -1.91 -0.12 13.46
C ASP A 25 -2.63 -0.30 14.82
N PRO A 26 -2.03 -0.99 15.80
CA PRO A 26 -2.64 -1.18 17.11
C PRO A 26 -2.78 0.15 17.89
N ALA A 27 -2.01 1.19 17.56
CA ALA A 27 -2.07 2.47 18.25
C ALA A 27 -3.30 3.29 17.84
N SER A 28 -3.55 3.43 16.54
CA SER A 28 -4.71 4.19 16.02
C SER A 28 -5.93 3.33 15.69
N LYS A 29 -5.79 2.00 15.72
CA LYS A 29 -6.76 1.02 15.20
C LYS A 29 -7.05 1.19 13.69
N SER A 30 -6.14 1.81 12.96
CA SER A 30 -6.27 2.00 11.50
C SER A 30 -5.88 0.74 10.75
N ILE A 31 -6.58 0.46 9.65
CA ILE A 31 -6.33 -0.68 8.77
C ILE A 31 -5.84 -0.17 7.42
N TYR A 32 -4.66 -0.63 7.03
CA TYR A 32 -4.02 -0.32 5.77
C TYR A 32 -3.88 -1.56 4.91
N TYR A 33 -3.78 -1.34 3.61
CA TYR A 33 -3.61 -2.41 2.63
C TYR A 33 -2.40 -2.09 1.77
N THR A 34 -1.50 -3.04 1.63
CA THR A 34 -0.28 -2.88 0.85
C THR A 34 0.12 -4.17 0.17
N GLU A 35 0.84 -4.05 -0.94
CA GLU A 35 1.41 -5.19 -1.67
C GLU A 35 2.89 -5.39 -1.29
N ASP A 36 3.49 -4.43 -0.57
CA ASP A 36 4.90 -4.44 -0.19
C ASP A 36 5.11 -3.84 1.21
N VAL A 37 5.97 -4.49 2.00
CA VAL A 37 6.34 -4.01 3.34
C VAL A 37 7.86 -3.93 3.47
N ASP A 38 8.38 -2.72 3.58
CA ASP A 38 9.79 -2.45 3.85
C ASP A 38 10.05 -2.47 5.36
N LYS A 39 10.93 -3.35 5.83
CA LYS A 39 11.37 -3.36 7.24
C LYS A 39 12.55 -2.42 7.42
N LEU A 40 12.42 -1.48 8.35
CA LEU A 40 13.47 -0.54 8.72
C LEU A 40 14.35 -1.12 9.84
N LYS A 41 15.60 -0.63 9.93
CA LYS A 41 16.60 -1.13 10.91
C LYS A 41 16.22 -0.92 12.38
N ASN A 42 15.28 -0.03 12.67
CA ASN A 42 14.76 0.27 14.00
C ASN A 42 13.54 -0.58 14.40
N GLY A 43 13.15 -1.57 13.58
CA GLY A 43 11.97 -2.41 13.83
C GLY A 43 10.66 -1.82 13.33
N ALA A 44 10.67 -0.57 12.84
CA ALA A 44 9.53 0.00 12.16
C ALA A 44 9.34 -0.61 10.76
N ILE A 45 8.13 -0.54 10.23
CA ILE A 45 7.84 -0.85 8.85
C ILE A 45 7.46 0.40 8.09
N LYS A 46 7.83 0.44 6.81
CA LYS A 46 7.40 1.44 5.85
C LYS A 46 6.68 0.72 4.73
N PHE A 47 5.54 1.24 4.32
CA PHE A 47 4.75 0.66 3.24
C PHE A 47 3.97 1.75 2.53
N LYS A 48 3.52 1.44 1.31
CA LYS A 48 2.62 2.31 0.56
C LYS A 48 1.21 1.80 0.72
N ASP A 49 0.34 2.62 1.29
CA ASP A 49 -1.08 2.29 1.34
C ASP A 49 -1.67 2.39 -0.06
N VAL A 50 -2.26 1.31 -0.57
CA VAL A 50 -2.80 1.27 -1.93
C VAL A 50 -4.05 2.12 -2.10
N LYS A 51 -4.78 2.38 -1.02
CA LYS A 51 -6.03 3.18 -1.07
C LYS A 51 -5.72 4.64 -1.29
N THR A 52 -4.85 5.21 -0.46
CA THR A 52 -4.50 6.64 -0.50
C THR A 52 -3.31 6.92 -1.41
N GLY A 53 -2.51 5.90 -1.74
CA GLY A 53 -1.20 6.06 -2.37
C GLY A 53 -0.14 6.67 -1.45
N GLY A 54 -0.49 6.96 -0.19
CA GLY A 54 0.38 7.57 0.81
C GLY A 54 1.43 6.60 1.34
N GLN A 55 2.61 7.12 1.64
CA GLN A 55 3.66 6.35 2.29
C GLN A 55 3.47 6.44 3.81
N VAL A 56 3.28 5.29 4.45
CA VAL A 56 3.03 5.17 5.89
C VAL A 56 4.24 4.51 6.54
N THR A 57 4.61 4.97 7.73
CA THR A 57 5.65 4.34 8.55
C THR A 57 5.09 4.06 9.93
N LEU A 58 5.06 2.78 10.32
CA LEU A 58 4.54 2.34 11.61
C LEU A 58 5.66 1.72 12.43
N GLN A 59 5.77 2.14 13.69
CA GLN A 59 6.74 1.59 14.65
C GLN A 59 6.30 0.23 15.21
N SER A 60 4.98 0.01 15.30
CA SER A 60 4.38 -1.26 15.70
C SER A 60 3.19 -1.52 14.78
N SER A 61 3.06 -2.75 14.31
CA SER A 61 2.04 -3.11 13.33
C SER A 61 1.78 -4.61 13.36
N GLU A 62 0.52 -4.99 13.23
CA GLU A 62 0.14 -6.37 12.95
C GLU A 62 -0.01 -6.55 11.45
N ILE A 63 0.91 -7.30 10.85
CA ILE A 63 0.93 -7.59 9.42
C ILE A 63 0.34 -8.97 9.22
N LYS A 64 -0.72 -9.06 8.42
CA LYS A 64 -1.34 -10.31 8.01
C LYS A 64 -1.31 -10.41 6.49
N GLU A 65 -0.73 -11.49 5.98
CA GLU A 65 -0.86 -11.84 4.57
C GLU A 65 -2.29 -12.33 4.30
N ILE A 66 -2.88 -11.83 3.22
CA ILE A 66 -4.25 -12.11 2.82
C ILE A 66 -4.31 -12.43 1.33
N ASP A 67 -5.37 -13.09 0.90
CA ASP A 67 -5.60 -13.36 -0.52
C ASP A 67 -6.05 -12.10 -1.27
N SER A 68 -5.83 -12.09 -2.59
CA SER A 68 -6.26 -11.00 -3.49
C SER A 68 -7.75 -10.66 -3.34
N LYS A 69 -8.59 -11.64 -3.01
CA LYS A 69 -10.03 -11.44 -2.80
C LYS A 69 -10.30 -10.59 -1.56
N GLU A 70 -9.75 -10.98 -0.40
CA GLU A 70 -9.90 -10.25 0.87
C GLU A 70 -9.29 -8.85 0.75
N PHE A 71 -8.18 -8.72 0.02
CA PHE A 71 -7.55 -7.43 -0.26
C PHE A 71 -8.48 -6.51 -1.04
N LYS A 72 -9.04 -7.00 -2.16
CA LYS A 72 -10.00 -6.24 -2.99
C LYS A 72 -11.28 -5.88 -2.25
N GLU A 73 -11.76 -6.75 -1.37
CA GLU A 73 -12.92 -6.47 -0.52
C GLU A 73 -12.58 -5.39 0.53
N GLY A 74 -11.42 -5.49 1.17
CA GLY A 74 -10.95 -4.54 2.17
C GLY A 74 -10.70 -3.12 1.64
N ILE A 75 -10.10 -3.00 0.46
CA ILE A 75 -9.91 -1.68 -0.17
C ILE A 75 -11.23 -1.02 -0.56
N LYS A 76 -12.21 -1.80 -1.06
CA LYS A 76 -13.54 -1.29 -1.46
C LYS A 76 -14.43 -0.93 -0.27
N ALA A 77 -14.33 -1.68 0.84
CA ALA A 77 -15.18 -1.50 2.00
C ALA A 77 -14.89 -0.17 2.72
N GLU A 78 -13.63 0.27 2.75
CA GLU A 78 -13.24 1.50 3.46
C GLU A 78 -13.27 2.77 2.60
N GLU A 79 -13.41 2.66 1.28
CA GLU A 79 -13.68 3.81 0.39
C GLU A 79 -15.08 4.39 0.59
N LYS A 80 -16.00 3.63 1.22
CA LYS A 80 -17.41 4.00 1.43
C LYS A 80 -17.71 4.69 2.77
N LYS A 81 -16.70 5.12 3.53
CA LYS A 81 -16.89 5.72 4.85
C LYS A 81 -16.51 7.20 4.86
#